data_AF-A0A0K0CVS9-F1
#
_entry.id   AF-A0A0K0CVS9-F1
#
_cell.length_a   1.000
_cell.length_b   1.000
_cell.length_c   1.000
_cell.angle_alpha   90.00
_cell.angle_beta   90.00
_cell.angle_gamma   90.00
#
_symmetry.space_group_name_H-M   'P 1'
#
loop_
_entity.id
_entity.type
_entity.pdbx_description
1 polymer ?
#
loop_
_entity_poly.entity_id
_entity_poly.type
_entity_poly.pdbx_seq_one_letter_code
_entity_poly.pdbx_strand_id
1 'polypeptide(L)'
;MKNGNIPNATTGYGGLPKTLYVGGEGDNGIAKGTTLTFALMELCLCVMVRQVPLLCSTEGRLIILPGILYLIIGFIRESSRLDENSVLPDLPVGHLTTVATASLQALRNLASSPPTDSTLSRWITIMQCALFSLLQLCDGEYHKDECVLMLSCVVLASVAPSQVVLGHRESVYRFVRLIRSQLQSEHAHNISEEKLQVLQDALKTLEITVTVADGKRKFALISLFIQSLCRLLCANSADEWRLLSQPSRRVHEFAIQRLNAIAPLWPVEFKQVLECHPLLKKQLESALLFQSSRQVQVQQHAKAKAVTAESKVRNYSV
;
A
#
# COMPACT_ATOMS: atom_id res chain seq x y z
N MET A 1 -35.79 23.96 70.14
CA MET A 1 -35.46 25.40 70.16
C MET A 1 -35.02 25.79 68.76
N LYS A 2 -35.70 26.79 68.18
CA LYS A 2 -35.43 27.36 66.86
C LYS A 2 -34.11 28.15 66.90
N ASN A 3 -33.44 28.27 65.76
CA ASN A 3 -33.29 29.57 65.10
C ASN A 3 -32.79 29.35 63.66
N GLY A 4 -33.72 29.53 62.72
CA GLY A 4 -33.39 29.87 61.35
C GLY A 4 -33.32 31.40 61.23
N ASN A 5 -32.43 31.87 60.37
CA ASN A 5 -32.61 33.14 59.68
C ASN A 5 -31.91 33.06 58.32
N ILE A 6 -32.69 33.22 57.26
CA ILE A 6 -32.23 33.60 55.92
C ILE A 6 -33.00 34.87 55.58
N PRO A 7 -32.32 35.86 54.99
CA PRO A 7 -32.80 36.51 53.76
C PRO A 7 -31.61 36.74 52.79
N ASN A 8 -31.70 36.87 51.46
CA ASN A 8 -32.76 36.80 50.46
C ASN A 8 -32.07 36.64 49.07
N ALA A 9 -32.81 36.16 48.06
CA ALA A 9 -32.45 36.02 46.64
C ALA A 9 -32.20 37.41 45.96
N THR A 10 -31.62 37.58 44.75
CA THR A 10 -32.11 37.05 43.46
C THR A 10 -31.14 37.40 42.29
N THR A 11 -30.85 36.39 41.45
CA THR A 11 -30.78 36.34 39.95
C THR A 11 -29.78 37.14 39.08
N GLY A 12 -29.12 36.39 38.18
CA GLY A 12 -28.55 36.88 36.91
C GLY A 12 -27.84 35.79 36.06
N TYR A 13 -28.61 34.93 35.39
CA TYR A 13 -28.36 34.12 34.17
C TYR A 13 -26.92 33.78 33.66
N GLY A 14 -26.69 32.49 33.37
CA GLY A 14 -25.80 32.03 32.29
C GLY A 14 -24.75 31.00 32.70
N GLY A 15 -24.95 29.73 32.36
CA GLY A 15 -24.01 28.64 32.64
C GLY A 15 -22.71 28.74 31.84
N LEU A 16 -21.58 28.45 32.50
CA LEU A 16 -20.33 28.06 31.84
C LEU A 16 -19.64 27.00 32.73
N PRO A 17 -19.42 25.76 32.25
CA PRO A 17 -18.64 24.80 33.01
C PRO A 17 -17.18 25.26 33.10
N LYS A 18 -16.68 25.42 34.33
CA LYS A 18 -15.27 25.60 34.66
C LYS A 18 -14.52 24.28 34.44
N THR A 19 -14.20 23.99 33.19
CA THR A 19 -13.05 23.16 32.81
C THR A 19 -12.27 23.93 31.74
N LEU A 20 -11.67 25.04 32.17
CA LEU A 20 -10.67 25.74 31.39
C LEU A 20 -9.40 24.89 31.45
N TYR A 21 -9.07 24.31 30.29
CA TYR A 21 -7.82 23.65 29.94
C TYR A 21 -6.64 23.98 30.87
N VAL A 22 -6.18 22.99 31.65
CA VAL A 22 -4.88 23.06 32.32
C VAL A 22 -3.85 22.67 31.28
N GLY A 23 -3.25 23.67 30.63
CA GLY A 23 -2.11 23.48 29.75
C GLY A 23 -0.91 23.00 30.56
N GLY A 24 -0.55 21.73 30.41
CA GLY A 24 0.72 21.18 30.89
C GLY A 24 1.85 21.54 29.94
N GLU A 25 2.24 22.81 29.91
CA GLU A 25 3.53 23.21 29.34
C GLU A 25 4.52 23.41 30.49
N GLY A 26 5.50 22.50 30.61
CA GLY A 26 6.72 22.80 31.39
C GLY A 26 7.22 21.77 32.39
N ASP A 27 6.91 20.47 32.29
CA ASP A 27 7.64 19.47 33.08
C ASP A 27 7.98 18.20 32.26
N ASN A 28 9.28 17.95 32.14
CA ASN A 28 9.98 16.74 31.71
C ASN A 28 9.39 15.94 30.53
N GLY A 29 9.78 16.36 29.33
CA GLY A 29 9.69 15.56 28.11
C GLY A 29 8.39 15.78 27.37
N ILE A 30 8.48 16.26 26.13
CA ILE A 30 7.39 16.14 25.16
C ILE A 30 7.07 14.65 25.08
N ALA A 31 5.93 14.22 25.65
CA ALA A 31 5.52 12.83 25.59
C ALA A 31 5.51 12.41 24.11
N LYS A 32 6.35 11.43 23.76
CA LYS A 32 6.36 10.80 22.44
C LYS A 32 4.93 10.35 22.15
N GLY A 33 4.29 10.93 21.12
CA GLY A 33 2.91 10.57 20.74
C GLY A 33 1.81 11.59 21.08
N THR A 34 2.11 12.84 21.46
CA THR A 34 1.03 13.84 21.63
C THR A 34 0.36 14.17 20.29
N THR A 35 -0.96 13.96 20.23
CA THR A 35 -1.86 14.27 19.12
C THR A 35 -1.66 15.68 18.54
N LEU A 36 -1.17 16.63 19.34
CA LEU A 36 -0.85 17.99 18.90
C LEU A 36 0.33 18.04 17.92
N THR A 37 1.41 17.30 18.16
CA THR A 37 2.57 17.27 17.25
C THR A 37 2.15 16.69 15.90
N PHE A 38 1.34 15.62 15.91
CA PHE A 38 0.82 14.99 14.71
C PHE A 38 -0.18 15.89 13.97
N ALA A 39 -1.10 16.56 14.69
CA ALA A 39 -2.02 17.51 14.11
C ALA A 39 -1.30 18.72 13.49
N LEU A 40 -0.22 19.20 14.13
CA LEU A 40 0.62 20.27 13.58
C LEU A 40 1.39 19.79 12.35
N MET A 41 1.95 18.58 12.35
CA MET A 41 2.62 18.00 11.17
C MET A 41 1.63 17.82 10.02
N GLU A 42 0.44 17.28 10.29
CA GLU A 42 -0.64 17.12 9.32
C GLU A 42 -1.12 18.47 8.76
N LEU A 43 -1.31 19.46 9.62
CA LEU A 43 -1.68 20.83 9.21
C LEU A 43 -0.59 21.46 8.35
N CYS A 44 0.67 21.37 8.77
CA CYS A 44 1.82 21.86 8.01
C CYS A 44 1.89 21.18 6.63
N LEU A 45 1.72 19.87 6.57
CA LEU A 45 1.70 19.10 5.32
C LEU A 45 0.54 19.54 4.42
N CYS A 46 -0.66 19.72 4.97
CA CYS A 46 -1.83 20.19 4.24
C CYS A 46 -1.63 21.60 3.66
N VAL A 47 -1.09 22.52 4.46
CA VAL A 47 -0.77 23.89 4.05
C VAL A 47 0.31 23.90 2.96
N MET A 48 1.42 23.18 3.17
CA MET A 48 2.54 23.10 2.22
C MET A 48 2.13 22.48 0.89
N VAL A 49 1.25 21.48 0.88
CA VAL A 49 0.87 20.76 -0.34
C VAL A 49 -0.29 21.42 -1.06
N ARG A 50 -1.27 21.99 -0.35
CA ARG A 50 -2.46 22.59 -0.98
C ARG A 50 -2.35 24.09 -1.16
N GLN A 51 -1.86 24.83 -0.17
CA GLN A 51 -1.94 26.30 -0.19
C GLN A 51 -0.72 26.93 -0.86
N VAL A 52 0.49 26.45 -0.57
CA VAL A 52 1.72 27.05 -1.12
C VAL A 52 1.78 26.95 -2.65
N PRO A 53 1.46 25.81 -3.31
CA PRO A 53 1.50 25.75 -4.76
C PRO A 53 0.46 26.64 -5.45
N LEU A 54 -0.70 26.90 -4.83
CA LEU A 54 -1.74 27.78 -5.38
C LEU A 54 -1.29 29.24 -5.47
N LEU A 55 -0.33 29.65 -4.66
CA LEU A 55 0.21 31.02 -4.64
C LEU A 55 1.38 31.22 -5.60
N CYS A 56 1.93 30.15 -6.16
CA CYS A 56 3.11 30.19 -7.03
C CYS A 56 2.74 30.12 -8.51
N SER A 57 3.52 30.80 -9.35
CA SER A 57 3.54 30.55 -10.80
C SER A 57 3.91 29.09 -11.09
N THR A 58 3.62 28.60 -12.29
CA THR A 58 3.98 27.22 -12.69
C THR A 58 5.47 26.92 -12.47
N GLU A 59 6.34 27.90 -12.75
CA GLU A 59 7.77 27.80 -12.50
C GLU A 59 8.11 27.83 -10.99
N GLY A 60 7.46 28.70 -10.23
CA GLY A 60 7.63 28.76 -8.77
C GLY A 60 7.26 27.45 -8.08
N ARG A 61 6.21 26.76 -8.55
CA ARG A 61 5.81 25.44 -8.03
C ARG A 61 6.93 24.40 -8.16
N LEU A 62 7.72 24.46 -9.23
CA LEU A 62 8.82 23.51 -9.45
C LEU A 62 10.04 23.80 -8.59
N ILE A 63 10.28 25.06 -8.29
CA ILE A 63 11.39 25.48 -7.43
C ILE A 63 11.16 24.94 -6.00
N ILE A 64 9.92 25.00 -5.51
CA ILE A 64 9.58 24.53 -4.16
C ILE A 64 9.34 23.02 -4.08
N LEU A 65 9.02 22.36 -5.20
CA LEU A 65 8.63 20.94 -5.24
C LEU A 65 9.64 19.99 -4.57
N PRO A 66 10.97 20.10 -4.78
CA PRO A 66 11.94 19.26 -4.08
C PRO A 66 11.87 19.40 -2.55
N GLY A 67 11.64 20.61 -2.05
CA GLY A 67 11.49 20.86 -0.61
C GLY A 67 10.22 20.23 -0.04
N ILE A 68 9.10 20.35 -0.75
CA ILE A 68 7.83 19.70 -0.37
C ILE A 68 8.01 18.17 -0.36
N LEU A 69 8.63 17.60 -1.40
CA LEU A 69 8.88 16.17 -1.48
C LEU A 69 9.83 15.69 -0.39
N TYR A 70 10.88 16.45 -0.06
CA TYR A 70 11.78 16.13 1.04
C TYR A 70 11.03 16.03 2.37
N LEU A 71 10.12 16.97 2.65
CA LEU A 71 9.29 16.93 3.86
C LEU A 71 8.35 15.73 3.86
N ILE A 72 7.63 15.48 2.76
CA ILE A 72 6.73 14.32 2.63
C ILE A 72 7.49 13.00 2.86
N ILE A 73 8.65 12.83 2.21
CA ILE A 73 9.50 11.65 2.36
C ILE A 73 10.03 11.53 3.79
N GLY A 74 10.38 12.65 4.42
CA GLY A 74 10.77 12.72 5.83
C GLY A 74 9.66 12.25 6.77
N PHE A 75 8.42 12.70 6.55
CA PHE A 75 7.26 12.26 7.33
C PHE A 75 6.93 10.77 7.12
N ILE A 76 7.06 10.27 5.89
CA ILE A 76 6.93 8.84 5.59
C ILE A 76 8.00 8.04 6.35
N ARG A 77 9.26 8.49 6.30
CA ARG A 77 10.37 7.86 7.03
C ARG A 77 10.08 7.81 8.52
N GLU A 78 9.70 8.93 9.12
CA GLU A 78 9.42 9.03 10.54
C GLU A 78 8.24 8.14 10.95
N SER A 79 7.17 8.14 10.14
CA SER A 79 5.99 7.31 10.40
C SER A 79 6.25 5.82 10.22
N SER A 80 7.29 5.44 9.48
CA SER A 80 7.67 4.05 9.26
C SER A 80 8.62 3.49 10.32
N ARG A 81 9.15 4.30 11.26
CA ARG A 81 10.10 3.80 12.26
C ARG A 81 9.40 2.96 13.32
N LEU A 82 9.99 1.82 13.64
CA LEU A 82 9.56 0.91 14.71
C LEU A 82 10.62 0.75 15.81
N ASP A 83 11.70 1.55 15.76
CA ASP A 83 12.81 1.51 16.73
C ASP A 83 12.53 2.41 17.95
N GLU A 84 13.48 2.49 18.90
CA GLU A 84 13.36 3.37 20.09
C GLU A 84 13.20 4.87 19.74
N ASN A 85 13.55 5.24 18.50
CA ASN A 85 13.37 6.58 17.96
C ASN A 85 11.98 6.79 17.36
N SER A 86 11.14 5.75 17.34
CA SER A 86 9.75 5.86 16.90
C SER A 86 9.00 6.90 17.72
N VAL A 87 8.26 7.73 17.00
CA VAL A 87 7.35 8.72 17.60
C VAL A 87 6.06 8.03 18.10
N LEU A 88 5.78 6.79 17.68
CA LEU A 88 4.68 5.94 18.16
C LEU A 88 5.19 4.53 18.52
N PRO A 89 5.54 4.27 19.79
CA PRO A 89 6.07 2.96 20.19
C PRO A 89 5.05 1.81 20.18
N ASP A 90 3.74 2.09 20.16
CA ASP A 90 2.68 1.09 20.41
C ASP A 90 1.78 0.75 19.20
N LEU A 91 2.17 1.12 17.97
CA LEU A 91 1.34 0.82 16.79
C LEU A 91 1.61 -0.59 16.22
N PRO A 92 0.57 -1.37 15.87
CA PRO A 92 0.77 -2.62 15.16
C PRO A 92 1.35 -2.38 13.76
N VAL A 93 2.25 -3.27 13.33
CA VAL A 93 2.90 -3.21 12.01
C VAL A 93 1.85 -3.24 10.90
N GLY A 94 1.93 -2.28 9.98
CA GLY A 94 1.02 -2.09 8.85
C GLY A 94 -0.05 -1.01 9.08
N HIS A 95 -0.25 -0.58 10.33
CA HIS A 95 -1.23 0.46 10.64
C HIS A 95 -0.76 1.84 10.16
N LEU A 96 -1.56 2.45 9.29
CA LEU A 96 -1.28 3.79 8.78
C LEU A 96 -1.64 4.85 9.82
N THR A 97 -0.63 5.58 10.29
CA THR A 97 -0.84 6.80 11.08
C THR A 97 -1.56 7.86 10.24
N THR A 98 -2.18 8.84 10.89
CA THR A 98 -2.79 9.99 10.20
C THR A 98 -1.73 10.74 9.37
N VAL A 99 -0.53 10.92 9.90
CA VAL A 99 0.59 11.56 9.21
C VAL A 99 1.08 10.73 8.02
N ALA A 100 1.18 9.40 8.13
CA ALA A 100 1.50 8.54 7.00
C ALA A 100 0.43 8.65 5.91
N THR A 101 -0.85 8.58 6.27
CA THR A 101 -1.97 8.68 5.33
C THR A 101 -2.00 10.03 4.62
N ALA A 102 -1.83 11.13 5.36
CA ALA A 102 -1.77 12.47 4.81
C ALA A 102 -0.57 12.63 3.86
N SER A 103 0.60 12.10 4.24
CA SER A 103 1.82 12.14 3.43
C SER A 103 1.67 11.35 2.13
N LEU A 104 1.08 10.15 2.19
CA LEU A 104 0.77 9.34 1.01
C LEU A 104 -0.23 10.04 0.08
N GLN A 105 -1.26 10.66 0.64
CA GLN A 105 -2.24 11.39 -0.17
C GLN A 105 -1.65 12.65 -0.79
N ALA A 106 -0.79 13.37 -0.08
CA ALA A 106 -0.04 14.49 -0.62
C ALA A 106 0.86 14.04 -1.79
N LEU A 107 1.62 12.96 -1.59
CA LEU A 107 2.47 12.37 -2.61
C LEU A 107 1.67 11.98 -3.86
N ARG A 108 0.51 11.33 -3.66
CA ARG A 108 -0.43 10.98 -4.74
C ARG A 108 -0.90 12.21 -5.52
N ASN A 109 -1.34 13.25 -4.83
CA ASN A 109 -1.86 14.46 -5.46
C ASN A 109 -0.79 15.17 -6.31
N LEU A 110 0.44 15.24 -5.79
CA LEU A 110 1.57 15.80 -6.54
C LEU A 110 1.86 14.95 -7.78
N ALA A 111 1.89 13.62 -7.64
CA ALA A 111 2.14 12.70 -8.75
C ALA A 111 1.06 12.68 -9.83
N SER A 112 -0.22 12.86 -9.45
CA SER A 112 -1.36 12.84 -10.37
C SER A 112 -1.53 14.10 -11.20
N SER A 113 -0.75 15.15 -10.92
CA SER A 113 -0.88 16.47 -11.57
C SER A 113 0.40 16.91 -12.29
N PRO A 114 0.87 16.14 -13.30
CA PRO A 114 2.05 16.55 -14.07
C PRO A 114 1.75 17.86 -14.82
N PRO A 115 2.74 18.76 -14.94
CA PRO A 115 2.57 19.97 -15.73
C PRO A 115 2.51 19.63 -17.23
N THR A 116 1.74 20.40 -17.98
CA THR A 116 1.51 20.19 -19.42
C THR A 116 2.37 21.09 -20.31
N ASP A 117 3.18 21.94 -19.70
CA ASP A 117 4.03 22.92 -20.39
C ASP A 117 5.48 22.42 -20.51
N SER A 118 6.37 23.33 -20.92
CA SER A 118 7.81 23.06 -21.08
C SER A 118 8.51 22.53 -19.82
N THR A 119 7.85 22.62 -18.66
CA THR A 119 8.44 22.23 -17.39
C THR A 119 8.31 20.75 -17.04
N LEU A 120 7.54 19.99 -17.83
CA LEU A 120 7.31 18.55 -17.65
C LEU A 120 8.61 17.75 -17.49
N SER A 121 9.64 18.04 -18.28
CA SER A 121 10.92 17.33 -18.20
C SER A 121 11.58 17.49 -16.83
N ARG A 122 11.64 18.72 -16.32
CA ARG A 122 12.21 19.03 -14.99
C ARG A 122 11.37 18.43 -13.87
N TRP A 123 10.04 18.48 -13.99
CA TRP A 123 9.14 17.83 -13.05
C TRP A 123 9.37 16.31 -12.99
N ILE A 124 9.49 15.65 -14.15
CA ILE A 124 9.78 14.21 -14.24
C ILE A 124 11.09 13.89 -13.51
N THR A 125 12.15 14.66 -13.71
CA THR A 125 13.44 14.45 -13.00
C THR A 125 13.28 14.59 -11.50
N ILE A 126 12.57 15.60 -11.00
CA ILE A 126 12.32 15.79 -9.57
C ILE A 126 11.56 14.59 -8.98
N MET A 127 10.54 14.11 -9.69
CA MET A 127 9.73 12.97 -9.27
C MET A 127 10.53 11.65 -9.31
N GLN A 128 11.43 11.48 -10.28
CA GLN A 128 12.36 10.35 -10.34
C GLN A 128 13.28 10.33 -9.10
N CYS A 129 13.83 11.49 -8.71
CA CYS A 129 14.64 11.62 -7.50
C CYS A 129 13.84 11.31 -6.23
N ALA A 130 12.57 11.71 -6.16
CA ALA A 130 11.69 11.39 -5.04
C ALA A 130 11.40 9.88 -4.95
N LEU A 131 11.09 9.23 -6.08
CA LEU A 131 10.90 7.77 -6.13
C LEU A 131 12.18 7.03 -5.70
N PHE A 132 13.33 7.45 -6.22
CA PHE A 132 14.61 6.87 -5.85
C PHE A 132 14.89 7.02 -4.35
N SER A 133 14.59 8.19 -3.77
CA SER A 133 14.76 8.44 -2.34
C SER A 133 13.88 7.54 -1.48
N LEU A 134 12.62 7.33 -1.88
CA LEU A 134 11.72 6.38 -1.20
C LEU A 134 12.26 4.94 -1.29
N LEU A 135 12.72 4.51 -2.46
CA LEU A 135 13.32 3.19 -2.64
C LEU A 135 14.59 3.01 -1.80
N GLN A 136 15.38 4.08 -1.63
CA GLN A 136 16.56 4.06 -0.76
C GLN A 136 16.18 3.90 0.72
N LEU A 137 15.04 4.45 1.18
CA LEU A 137 14.55 4.19 2.55
C LEU A 137 14.20 2.72 2.77
N CYS A 138 13.63 2.06 1.75
CA CYS A 138 13.33 0.63 1.80
C CYS A 138 14.58 -0.25 1.96
N ASP A 139 15.78 0.25 1.64
CA ASP A 139 17.04 -0.48 1.83
C ASP A 139 17.77 -0.12 3.14
N GLY A 140 17.23 0.78 3.97
CA GLY A 140 17.86 1.19 5.23
C GLY A 140 17.93 0.08 6.29
N GLU A 141 19.07 -0.03 6.97
CA GLU A 141 19.33 -1.00 8.06
C GLU A 141 18.75 -0.48 9.40
N TYR A 142 17.43 -0.38 9.52
CA TYR A 142 16.74 -0.02 10.77
C TYR A 142 15.39 -0.73 10.87
N HIS A 143 14.85 -0.87 12.09
CA HIS A 143 13.54 -1.46 12.31
C HIS A 143 12.46 -0.54 11.75
N LYS A 144 11.77 -1.02 10.71
CA LYS A 144 10.84 -0.22 9.93
C LYS A 144 9.62 -0.99 9.50
N ASP A 145 8.52 -0.27 9.35
CA ASP A 145 7.31 -0.75 8.72
C ASP A 145 7.49 -0.80 7.21
N GLU A 146 7.84 -1.98 6.71
CA GLU A 146 8.00 -2.23 5.28
C GLU A 146 6.71 -2.01 4.49
N CYS A 147 5.53 -2.15 5.11
CA CYS A 147 4.24 -1.95 4.43
C CYS A 147 4.05 -0.48 4.08
N VAL A 148 4.33 0.43 5.02
CA VAL A 148 4.22 1.88 4.82
C VAL A 148 5.20 2.36 3.75
N LEU A 149 6.45 1.90 3.81
CA LEU A 149 7.47 2.27 2.83
C LEU A 149 7.16 1.69 1.44
N MET A 150 6.72 0.44 1.37
CA MET A 150 6.29 -0.17 0.11
C MET A 150 5.09 0.56 -0.47
N LEU A 151 4.06 0.84 0.33
CA LEU A 151 2.88 1.58 -0.11
C LEU A 151 3.27 2.96 -0.64
N SER A 152 4.23 3.64 -0.02
CA SER A 152 4.75 4.94 -0.49
C SER A 152 5.35 4.85 -1.89
N CYS A 153 6.17 3.83 -2.15
CA CYS A 153 6.75 3.58 -3.47
C CYS A 153 5.66 3.26 -4.50
N VAL A 154 4.69 2.42 -4.14
CA VAL A 154 3.58 1.99 -5.01
C VAL A 154 2.65 3.14 -5.34
N VAL A 155 2.29 3.99 -4.37
CA VAL A 155 1.45 5.17 -4.59
C VAL A 155 2.09 6.11 -5.61
N LEU A 156 3.39 6.38 -5.48
CA LEU A 156 4.10 7.23 -6.43
C LEU A 156 4.19 6.56 -7.82
N ALA A 157 4.58 5.29 -7.87
CA ALA A 157 4.80 4.58 -9.13
C ALA A 157 3.51 4.25 -9.90
N SER A 158 2.38 4.07 -9.22
CA SER A 158 1.09 3.77 -9.84
C SER A 158 0.39 5.00 -10.42
N VAL A 159 0.67 6.19 -9.87
CA VAL A 159 -0.02 7.43 -10.22
C VAL A 159 0.83 8.32 -11.12
N ALA A 160 2.16 8.28 -10.96
CA ALA A 160 3.05 9.07 -11.80
C ALA A 160 3.10 8.54 -13.25
N PRO A 161 3.44 9.40 -14.23
CA PRO A 161 3.73 8.96 -15.58
C PRO A 161 4.81 7.87 -15.61
N SER A 162 4.71 6.93 -16.56
CA SER A 162 5.64 5.78 -16.68
C SER A 162 7.10 6.21 -16.83
N GLN A 163 7.37 7.41 -17.37
CA GLN A 163 8.70 8.01 -17.46
C GLN A 163 9.35 8.24 -16.09
N VAL A 164 8.55 8.44 -15.03
CA VAL A 164 9.06 8.59 -13.65
C VAL A 164 9.60 7.26 -13.13
N VAL A 165 8.89 6.16 -13.40
CA VAL A 165 9.31 4.82 -12.94
C VAL A 165 10.45 4.27 -13.80
N LEU A 166 10.32 4.39 -15.13
CA LEU A 166 11.27 3.84 -16.11
C LEU A 166 12.49 4.71 -16.37
N GLY A 167 12.55 5.91 -15.77
CA GLY A 167 13.57 6.92 -16.00
C GLY A 167 14.99 6.48 -15.65
N HIS A 168 15.13 5.70 -14.57
CA HIS A 168 16.42 5.23 -14.10
C HIS A 168 16.42 3.71 -13.91
N ARG A 169 17.43 3.02 -14.49
CA ARG A 169 17.56 1.56 -14.42
C ARG A 169 17.62 1.06 -12.98
N GLU A 170 18.30 1.81 -12.12
CA GLU A 170 18.44 1.46 -10.70
C GLU A 170 17.11 1.57 -9.95
N SER A 171 16.27 2.57 -10.23
CA SER A 171 14.95 2.71 -9.61
C SER A 171 14.06 1.52 -9.93
N VAL A 172 14.06 1.09 -11.20
CA VAL A 172 13.33 -0.12 -11.63
C VAL A 172 13.87 -1.36 -10.93
N TYR A 173 15.20 -1.53 -10.88
CA TYR A 173 15.82 -2.68 -10.22
C TYR A 173 15.46 -2.74 -8.72
N ARG A 174 15.51 -1.60 -8.03
CA ARG A 174 15.15 -1.52 -6.60
C ARG A 174 13.66 -1.74 -6.36
N PHE A 175 12.79 -1.20 -7.22
CA PHE A 175 11.35 -1.44 -7.12
C PHE A 175 11.02 -2.93 -7.29
N VAL A 176 11.63 -3.58 -8.28
CA VAL A 176 11.52 -5.04 -8.47
C VAL A 176 12.08 -5.79 -7.25
N ARG A 177 13.25 -5.39 -6.76
CA ARG A 177 13.88 -6.03 -5.60
C ARG A 177 13.01 -5.91 -4.35
N LEU A 178 12.37 -4.76 -4.15
CA LEU A 178 11.43 -4.52 -3.06
C LEU A 178 10.24 -5.48 -3.13
N ILE A 179 9.59 -5.58 -4.29
CA ILE A 179 8.50 -6.54 -4.51
C ILE A 179 8.98 -7.96 -4.19
N ARG A 180 10.15 -8.35 -4.71
CA ARG A 180 10.70 -9.69 -4.49
C ARG A 180 11.06 -9.96 -3.02
N SER A 181 11.57 -8.97 -2.30
CA SER A 181 11.89 -9.09 -0.87
C SER A 181 10.64 -9.43 -0.05
N GLN A 182 9.54 -8.72 -0.33
CA GLN A 182 8.26 -8.96 0.35
C GLN A 182 7.68 -10.34 0.04
N LEU A 183 7.94 -10.87 -1.16
CA LEU A 183 7.55 -12.22 -1.57
C LEU A 183 8.42 -13.33 -0.96
N GLN A 184 9.65 -13.03 -0.55
CA GLN A 184 10.62 -14.01 -0.04
C GLN A 184 10.61 -14.14 1.48
N SER A 185 9.93 -13.26 2.21
CA SER A 185 9.86 -13.40 3.67
C SER A 185 9.22 -14.76 4.03
N GLU A 186 9.84 -15.50 4.96
CA GLU A 186 9.42 -16.85 5.42
C GLU A 186 7.96 -16.94 5.91
N HIS A 187 7.26 -15.80 6.00
CA HIS A 187 5.88 -15.66 6.43
C HIS A 187 4.87 -15.69 5.26
N ALA A 188 5.21 -16.23 4.09
CA ALA A 188 4.30 -16.31 2.93
C ALA A 188 2.94 -17.01 3.23
N HIS A 189 2.85 -17.77 4.33
CA HIS A 189 1.60 -18.38 4.80
C HIS A 189 0.73 -17.44 5.66
N ASN A 190 1.30 -16.39 6.27
CA ASN A 190 0.64 -15.43 7.16
C ASN A 190 0.74 -14.00 6.60
N ILE A 191 0.17 -13.78 5.42
CA ILE A 191 0.03 -12.44 4.83
C ILE A 191 -1.10 -11.71 5.58
N SER A 192 -0.85 -10.50 6.09
CA SER A 192 -1.90 -9.64 6.65
C SER A 192 -2.74 -9.00 5.53
N GLU A 193 -3.98 -8.58 5.81
CA GLU A 193 -4.86 -7.97 4.79
C GLU A 193 -4.24 -6.68 4.20
N GLU A 194 -3.54 -5.90 5.04
CA GLU A 194 -2.82 -4.69 4.63
C GLU A 194 -1.68 -5.03 3.67
N LYS A 195 -0.82 -6.02 4.01
CA LYS A 195 0.25 -6.50 3.12
C LYS A 195 -0.28 -7.02 1.79
N LEU A 196 -1.40 -7.74 1.81
CA LEU A 196 -2.07 -8.25 0.61
C LEU A 196 -2.42 -7.12 -0.36
N GLN A 197 -3.04 -6.03 0.13
CA GLN A 197 -3.41 -4.90 -0.72
C GLN A 197 -2.18 -4.23 -1.34
N VAL A 198 -1.16 -3.98 -0.53
CA VAL A 198 0.08 -3.32 -1.02
C VAL A 198 0.79 -4.20 -2.04
N LEU A 199 0.87 -5.52 -1.83
CA LEU A 199 1.44 -6.47 -2.79
C LEU A 199 0.67 -6.50 -4.12
N GLN A 200 -0.66 -6.51 -4.07
CA GLN A 200 -1.49 -6.48 -5.27
C GLN A 200 -1.27 -5.21 -6.08
N ASP A 201 -1.21 -4.05 -5.41
CA ASP A 201 -1.00 -2.77 -6.08
C ASP A 201 0.42 -2.63 -6.61
N ALA A 202 1.42 -3.17 -5.91
CA ALA A 202 2.79 -3.25 -6.41
C ALA A 202 2.90 -4.10 -7.68
N LEU A 203 2.22 -5.26 -7.71
CA LEU A 203 2.19 -6.13 -8.88
C LEU A 203 1.44 -5.51 -10.07
N LYS A 204 0.30 -4.85 -9.83
CA LYS A 204 -0.39 -4.09 -10.89
C LYS A 204 0.49 -2.97 -11.45
N THR A 205 1.22 -2.27 -10.58
CA THR A 205 2.16 -1.22 -10.99
C THR A 205 3.29 -1.79 -11.84
N LEU A 206 3.83 -2.96 -11.44
CA LEU A 206 4.82 -3.68 -12.23
C LEU A 206 4.26 -4.14 -13.59
N GLU A 207 3.01 -4.62 -13.64
CA GLU A 207 2.31 -5.01 -14.88
C GLU A 207 2.22 -3.82 -15.86
N ILE A 208 1.79 -2.65 -15.38
CA ILE A 208 1.73 -1.42 -16.19
C ILE A 208 3.15 -0.99 -16.62
N THR A 209 4.13 -1.14 -15.75
CA THR A 209 5.54 -0.81 -16.07
C THR A 209 6.08 -1.71 -17.19
N VAL A 210 5.69 -3.00 -17.19
CA VAL A 210 6.04 -3.97 -18.23
C VAL A 210 5.43 -3.60 -19.58
N THR A 211 4.16 -3.16 -19.63
CA THR A 211 3.49 -2.85 -20.89
C THR A 211 4.10 -1.65 -21.61
N VAL A 212 4.67 -0.71 -20.86
CA VAL A 212 5.34 0.50 -21.39
C VAL A 212 6.84 0.30 -21.62
N ALA A 213 7.44 -0.78 -21.12
CA ALA A 213 8.85 -1.06 -21.31
C ALA A 213 9.14 -1.63 -22.71
N ASP A 214 10.22 -1.15 -23.33
CA ASP A 214 10.68 -1.61 -24.65
C ASP A 214 12.03 -2.32 -24.62
N GLY A 215 12.24 -3.17 -25.63
CA GLY A 215 13.51 -3.85 -25.91
C GLY A 215 13.93 -4.86 -24.84
N LYS A 216 15.24 -4.93 -24.55
CA LYS A 216 15.81 -5.91 -23.60
C LYS A 216 15.28 -5.77 -22.16
N ARG A 217 14.84 -4.56 -21.78
CA ARG A 217 14.26 -4.30 -20.45
C ARG A 217 12.90 -4.96 -20.29
N LYS A 218 12.10 -5.00 -21.35
CA LYS A 218 10.77 -5.60 -21.35
C LYS A 218 10.80 -7.07 -20.94
N PHE A 219 11.66 -7.86 -21.61
CA PHE A 219 11.79 -9.29 -21.29
C PHE A 219 12.22 -9.53 -19.83
N ALA A 220 13.19 -8.76 -19.33
CA ALA A 220 13.63 -8.88 -17.95
C ALA A 220 12.47 -8.59 -16.97
N LEU A 221 11.68 -7.54 -17.23
CA LEU A 221 10.51 -7.20 -16.41
C LEU A 221 9.40 -8.24 -16.50
N ILE A 222 9.11 -8.78 -17.70
CA ILE A 222 8.15 -9.88 -17.89
C ILE A 222 8.61 -11.11 -17.09
N SER A 223 9.88 -11.48 -17.22
CA SER A 223 10.47 -12.62 -16.50
C SER A 223 10.32 -12.45 -14.99
N LEU A 224 10.66 -11.27 -14.47
CA LEU A 224 10.51 -10.95 -13.05
C LEU A 224 9.05 -10.95 -12.59
N PHE A 225 8.14 -10.41 -13.40
CA PHE A 225 6.71 -10.39 -13.11
C PHE A 225 6.12 -11.81 -13.01
N ILE A 226 6.40 -12.67 -14.00
CA ILE A 226 5.95 -14.07 -14.00
C ILE A 226 6.54 -14.82 -12.81
N GLN A 227 7.84 -14.68 -12.55
CA GLN A 227 8.48 -15.31 -11.40
C GLN A 227 7.86 -14.85 -10.07
N SER A 228 7.50 -13.57 -9.96
CA SER A 228 6.88 -12.99 -8.77
C SER A 228 5.48 -13.57 -8.54
N LEU A 229 4.67 -13.67 -9.60
CA LEU A 229 3.34 -14.30 -9.54
C LEU A 229 3.42 -15.80 -9.22
N CYS A 230 4.36 -16.54 -9.80
CA CYS A 230 4.54 -17.96 -9.49
C CYS A 230 4.93 -18.18 -8.02
N ARG A 231 5.76 -17.30 -7.44
CA ARG A 231 6.12 -17.36 -6.00
C ARG A 231 4.93 -17.11 -5.08
N LEU A 232 3.88 -16.43 -5.56
CA LEU A 232 2.64 -16.21 -4.82
C LEU A 232 1.68 -17.41 -4.83
N LEU A 233 2.03 -18.48 -5.53
CA LEU A 233 1.24 -19.71 -5.53
C LEU A 233 1.51 -20.50 -4.24
N CYS A 234 0.76 -20.16 -3.19
CA CYS A 234 0.93 -20.71 -1.85
C CYS A 234 0.42 -22.15 -1.62
N ALA A 235 -0.23 -22.78 -2.61
CA ALA A 235 -0.81 -24.12 -2.46
C ALA A 235 -0.67 -24.93 -3.75
N ASN A 236 -0.08 -26.11 -3.63
CA ASN A 236 0.03 -27.12 -4.69
C ASN A 236 -0.83 -28.35 -4.38
N SER A 237 -1.40 -28.44 -3.17
CA SER A 237 -2.23 -29.54 -2.70
C SER A 237 -3.41 -29.07 -1.85
N ALA A 238 -4.40 -29.95 -1.66
CA ALA A 238 -5.58 -29.65 -0.84
C ALA A 238 -5.24 -29.44 0.64
N ASP A 239 -4.19 -30.10 1.15
CA ASP A 239 -3.80 -29.99 2.55
C ASP A 239 -3.09 -28.66 2.85
N GLU A 240 -2.20 -28.23 1.97
CA GLU A 240 -1.59 -26.89 2.04
C GLU A 240 -2.68 -25.80 2.00
N TRP A 241 -3.65 -25.94 1.10
CA TRP A 241 -4.76 -25.00 0.98
C TRP A 241 -5.58 -24.84 2.27
N ARG A 242 -5.79 -25.93 3.02
CA ARG A 242 -6.53 -25.91 4.29
C ARG A 242 -5.80 -25.12 5.37
N LEU A 243 -4.48 -25.16 5.39
CA LEU A 243 -3.62 -24.46 6.35
C LEU A 243 -3.48 -22.96 6.06
N LEU A 244 -3.76 -22.52 4.83
CA LEU A 244 -3.66 -21.11 4.46
C LEU A 244 -4.71 -20.24 5.15
N SER A 245 -4.27 -19.07 5.60
CA SER A 245 -5.14 -17.97 6.02
C SER A 245 -5.98 -17.43 4.85
N GLN A 246 -7.07 -16.73 5.16
CA GLN A 246 -7.93 -16.13 4.14
C GLN A 246 -7.20 -15.14 3.21
N PRO A 247 -6.32 -14.24 3.70
CA PRO A 247 -5.53 -13.37 2.83
C PRO A 247 -4.59 -14.15 1.90
N SER A 248 -3.91 -15.19 2.41
CA SER A 248 -3.01 -16.03 1.60
C SER A 248 -3.75 -16.77 0.48
N ARG A 249 -4.99 -17.23 0.73
CA ARG A 249 -5.85 -17.79 -0.32
C ARG A 249 -6.21 -16.76 -1.39
N ARG A 250 -6.52 -15.52 -1.00
CA ARG A 250 -6.80 -14.42 -1.94
C ARG A 250 -5.59 -14.06 -2.80
N VAL A 251 -4.40 -14.04 -2.20
CA VAL A 251 -3.14 -13.86 -2.93
C VAL A 251 -2.94 -14.95 -3.98
N HIS A 252 -3.13 -16.22 -3.59
CA HIS A 252 -3.01 -17.35 -4.50
C HIS A 252 -4.01 -17.25 -5.68
N GLU A 253 -5.28 -16.96 -5.40
CA GLU A 253 -6.30 -16.80 -6.44
C GLU A 253 -5.99 -15.60 -7.36
N PHE A 254 -5.54 -14.48 -6.79
CA PHE A 254 -5.08 -13.32 -7.56
C PHE A 254 -3.92 -13.68 -8.49
N ALA A 255 -2.92 -14.41 -7.99
CA ALA A 255 -1.75 -14.81 -8.76
C ALA A 255 -2.15 -15.71 -9.95
N ILE A 256 -3.00 -16.71 -9.75
CA ILE A 256 -3.47 -17.55 -10.85
C ILE A 256 -4.28 -16.75 -11.88
N GLN A 257 -5.20 -15.89 -11.43
CA GLN A 257 -5.99 -15.06 -12.34
C GLN A 257 -5.08 -14.20 -13.23
N ARG A 258 -4.03 -13.61 -12.65
CA ARG A 258 -3.06 -12.79 -13.38
C ARG A 258 -2.20 -13.63 -14.32
N LEU A 259 -1.72 -14.79 -13.89
CA LEU A 259 -0.96 -15.72 -14.73
C LEU A 259 -1.76 -16.16 -15.97
N ASN A 260 -3.03 -16.50 -15.78
CA ASN A 260 -3.92 -16.86 -16.88
C ASN A 260 -4.20 -15.69 -17.83
N ALA A 261 -4.26 -14.46 -17.31
CA ALA A 261 -4.43 -13.26 -18.13
C ALA A 261 -3.18 -12.95 -18.96
N ILE A 262 -1.98 -13.07 -18.38
CA ILE A 262 -0.73 -12.68 -19.08
C ILE A 262 -0.20 -13.75 -20.04
N ALA A 263 -0.51 -15.03 -19.83
CA ALA A 263 -0.09 -16.11 -20.71
C ALA A 263 -0.42 -15.86 -22.19
N PRO A 264 -1.65 -15.42 -22.57
CA PRO A 264 -1.95 -15.04 -23.95
C PRO A 264 -1.37 -13.68 -24.38
N LEU A 265 -1.08 -12.76 -23.46
CA LEU A 265 -0.49 -11.46 -23.81
C LEU A 265 0.97 -11.57 -24.25
N TRP A 266 1.76 -12.44 -23.59
CA TRP A 266 3.20 -12.61 -23.85
C TRP A 266 3.57 -14.10 -23.97
N PRO A 267 3.04 -14.84 -24.97
CA PRO A 267 3.13 -16.29 -25.01
C PRO A 267 4.57 -16.79 -25.20
N VAL A 268 5.39 -16.08 -25.97
CA VAL A 268 6.79 -16.44 -26.24
C VAL A 268 7.63 -16.26 -24.98
N GLU A 269 7.53 -15.08 -24.37
CA GLU A 269 8.26 -14.75 -23.16
C GLU A 269 7.83 -15.63 -21.99
N PHE A 270 6.53 -15.89 -21.85
CA PHE A 270 6.00 -16.76 -20.82
C PHE A 270 6.56 -18.19 -20.92
N LYS A 271 6.56 -18.76 -22.13
CA LYS A 271 7.14 -20.08 -22.37
C LYS A 271 8.64 -20.11 -22.07
N GLN A 272 9.40 -19.13 -22.55
CA GLN A 272 10.85 -19.03 -22.29
C GLN A 272 11.16 -18.94 -20.79
N VAL A 273 10.40 -18.13 -20.04
CA VAL A 273 10.61 -17.96 -18.61
C VAL A 273 10.34 -19.26 -17.85
N LEU A 274 9.31 -20.02 -18.21
CA LEU A 274 9.01 -21.32 -17.61
C LEU A 274 10.03 -22.39 -17.99
N GLU A 275 10.58 -22.35 -19.21
CA GLU A 275 11.68 -23.24 -19.62
C GLU A 275 12.96 -22.96 -18.83
N CYS A 276 13.28 -21.69 -18.56
CA CYS A 276 14.43 -21.32 -17.73
C CYS A 276 14.23 -21.63 -16.23
N HIS A 277 12.99 -21.81 -15.75
CA HIS A 277 12.67 -22.02 -14.34
C HIS A 277 11.78 -23.26 -14.12
N PRO A 278 12.35 -24.48 -14.23
CA PRO A 278 11.58 -25.72 -14.17
C PRO A 278 10.82 -25.92 -12.85
N LEU A 279 11.34 -25.44 -11.73
CA LEU A 279 10.66 -25.50 -10.43
C LEU A 279 9.38 -24.66 -10.41
N LEU A 280 9.44 -23.43 -10.94
CA LEU A 280 8.27 -22.55 -11.02
C LEU A 280 7.24 -23.09 -12.01
N LYS A 281 7.70 -23.70 -13.11
CA LYS A 281 6.81 -24.37 -14.06
C LYS A 281 6.04 -25.50 -13.40
N LYS A 282 6.72 -26.40 -12.69
CA LYS A 282 6.07 -27.50 -11.96
C LYS A 282 5.06 -26.98 -10.93
N GLN A 283 5.43 -25.93 -10.18
CA GLN A 283 4.56 -25.29 -9.20
C GLN A 283 3.30 -24.70 -9.85
N LEU A 284 3.45 -24.00 -10.97
CA LEU A 284 2.33 -23.45 -11.73
C LEU A 284 1.39 -24.56 -12.24
N GLU A 285 1.95 -25.61 -12.83
CA GLU A 285 1.18 -26.76 -13.33
C GLU A 285 0.40 -27.45 -12.20
N SER A 286 1.03 -27.70 -11.04
CA SER A 286 0.34 -28.27 -9.88
C SER A 286 -0.76 -27.35 -9.35
N ALA A 287 -0.51 -26.05 -9.26
CA ALA A 287 -1.49 -25.08 -8.79
C ALA A 287 -2.70 -24.97 -9.74
N LEU A 288 -2.48 -24.99 -11.06
CA LEU A 288 -3.55 -24.98 -12.07
C LEU A 288 -4.37 -26.27 -12.06
N LEU A 289 -3.72 -27.43 -11.94
CA LEU A 289 -4.40 -28.72 -11.81
C LEU A 289 -5.25 -28.78 -10.54
N PHE A 290 -4.71 -28.29 -9.42
CA PHE A 290 -5.45 -28.18 -8.17
C PHE A 290 -6.66 -27.22 -8.31
N GLN A 291 -6.46 -26.05 -8.92
CA GLN A 291 -7.53 -25.07 -9.12
C GLN A 291 -8.67 -25.62 -9.99
N SER A 292 -8.34 -26.28 -11.11
CA SER A 292 -9.34 -26.88 -12.01
C SER A 292 -10.15 -27.98 -11.30
N SER A 293 -9.47 -28.86 -10.56
CA SER A 293 -10.12 -29.91 -9.76
C SER A 293 -11.07 -29.32 -8.71
N ARG A 294 -10.66 -28.24 -8.03
CA ARG A 294 -11.49 -27.53 -7.05
C ARG A 294 -12.70 -26.85 -7.70
N GLN A 295 -12.54 -26.22 -8.87
CA GLN A 295 -13.67 -25.58 -9.58
C GLN A 295 -14.73 -26.59 -10.00
N VAL A 296 -14.31 -27.77 -10.49
CA VAL A 296 -15.22 -28.85 -10.86
C VAL A 296 -16.00 -29.35 -9.64
N GLN A 297 -15.33 -29.58 -8.50
CA GLN A 297 -15.99 -30.01 -7.26
C GLN A 297 -16.98 -28.97 -6.74
N VAL A 298 -16.62 -27.67 -6.77
CA VAL A 298 -17.53 -26.59 -6.34
C VAL A 298 -18.75 -26.49 -7.27
N GLN A 299 -18.57 -26.61 -8.58
CA GLN A 299 -19.68 -26.62 -9.53
C GLN A 299 -20.59 -27.84 -9.37
N GLN A 300 -20.04 -29.02 -9.10
CA GLN A 300 -20.81 -30.23 -8.82
C GLN A 300 -21.62 -30.10 -7.53
N HIS A 301 -21.02 -29.58 -6.45
CA HIS A 301 -21.73 -29.32 -5.20
C HIS A 301 -22.81 -28.23 -5.34
N ALA A 302 -22.56 -27.18 -6.13
CA ALA A 302 -23.56 -26.14 -6.40
C ALA A 302 -24.75 -26.69 -7.20
N LYS A 303 -24.50 -27.50 -8.24
CA LYS A 303 -25.54 -28.20 -8.99
C LYS A 303 -26.34 -29.16 -8.11
N ALA A 304 -25.69 -29.96 -7.27
CA ALA A 304 -26.37 -30.86 -6.33
C ALA A 304 -27.25 -30.10 -5.32
N LYS A 305 -26.76 -28.96 -4.79
CA LYS A 305 -27.56 -28.09 -3.91
C LYS A 305 -28.76 -27.46 -4.62
N ALA A 306 -28.61 -27.02 -5.88
CA ALA A 306 -29.71 -26.49 -6.68
C ALA A 306 -30.79 -27.54 -6.93
N VAL A 307 -30.41 -28.76 -7.32
CA VAL A 307 -31.33 -29.89 -7.51
C VAL A 307 -32.05 -30.25 -6.20
N THR A 308 -31.35 -30.18 -5.06
CA THR A 308 -31.96 -30.44 -3.73
C THR A 308 -32.91 -29.30 -3.30
N ALA A 309 -32.63 -28.06 -3.69
CA ALA A 309 -33.51 -26.92 -3.44
C ALA A 309 -34.78 -26.96 -4.30
N GLU A 310 -34.65 -27.28 -5.59
CA GLU A 310 -35.78 -27.43 -6.52
C GLU A 310 -36.73 -28.56 -6.11
N SER A 311 -36.19 -29.69 -5.65
CA SER A 311 -36.98 -30.82 -5.14
C SER A 311 -37.70 -30.51 -3.81
N LYS A 312 -37.10 -29.69 -2.93
CA LYS A 312 -37.81 -29.17 -1.74
C LYS A 312 -38.96 -28.25 -2.11
N VAL A 313 -38.76 -27.29 -3.02
CA VAL A 313 -39.83 -26.37 -3.47
C VAL A 313 -41.01 -27.14 -4.08
N ARG A 314 -40.72 -28.19 -4.87
CA ARG A 314 -41.75 -29.04 -5.48
C ARG A 314 -42.57 -29.82 -4.45
N ASN A 315 -41.98 -30.22 -3.33
CA ASN A 315 -42.67 -30.95 -2.25
C ASN A 315 -43.51 -30.06 -1.32
N TYR A 316 -43.31 -28.74 -1.32
CA TYR A 316 -44.17 -27.78 -0.59
C TYR A 316 -45.29 -27.19 -1.47
N SER A 317 -45.40 -27.63 -2.73
CA SER A 317 -46.40 -27.15 -3.70
C SER A 317 -47.57 -28.13 -3.90
N VAL A 318 -47.71 -29.13 -3.02
CA VAL A 318 -48.76 -30.17 -3.04
C VAL A 318 -49.58 -30.10 -1.77
#